data_AF-A0AAV5KUS6-F1
#
_entry.id   AF-A0AAV5KUS6-F1
#
_cell.length_a   1.000
_cell.length_b   1.000
_cell.length_c   1.000
_cell.angle_alpha   90.00
_cell.angle_beta   90.00
_cell.angle_gamma   90.00
#
_symmetry.space_group_name_H-M   'P 1'
#
loop_
_entity.id
_entity.type
_entity.pdbx_description
1 polymer ?
#
loop_
_entity_poly.entity_id
_entity_poly.type
_entity_poly.pdbx_seq_one_letter_code
_entity_poly.pdbx_strand_id
1 'polypeptide(L)'
;MKQLPIPSPCNDHSIRFRTWQKMAEFVKKKYEQPLHYLTNIQLKQWDESTGDENRPIAGNIIHPSKAEAIIWGVEEFNRKCSSHLYLAKLWHSDPKYRDFVDLVNS
;
A
#
# COMPACT_ATOMS: atom_id res chain seq x y z
N MET A 1 -3.27 -11.95 7.03
CA MET A 1 -4.04 -11.14 6.04
C MET A 1 -4.70 -11.93 4.91
N LYS A 2 -4.42 -13.23 4.72
CA LYS A 2 -5.04 -14.08 3.66
C LYS A 2 -6.58 -14.10 3.65
N GLN A 3 -7.21 -13.89 4.80
CA GLN A 3 -8.67 -13.95 4.97
C GLN A 3 -9.37 -12.62 4.69
N LEU A 4 -8.63 -11.51 4.55
CA LEU A 4 -9.23 -10.20 4.30
C LEU A 4 -9.61 -10.07 2.82
N PRO A 5 -10.89 -9.82 2.48
CA PRO A 5 -11.34 -9.70 1.10
C PRO A 5 -10.79 -8.42 0.47
N ILE A 6 -10.58 -8.44 -0.85
CA ILE A 6 -10.26 -7.23 -1.60
C ILE A 6 -11.56 -6.45 -1.84
N PRO A 7 -11.65 -5.18 -1.44
CA PRO A 7 -12.83 -4.37 -1.67
C PRO A 7 -13.11 -4.16 -3.17
N SER A 8 -14.39 -4.00 -3.50
CA SER A 8 -14.77 -3.51 -4.82
C SER A 8 -14.41 -2.02 -4.94
N PRO A 9 -13.70 -1.58 -6.00
CA PRO A 9 -13.33 -0.18 -6.16
C PRO A 9 -14.58 0.72 -6.19
N CYS A 10 -14.59 1.72 -5.32
CA CYS A 10 -15.64 2.74 -5.31
C CYS A 10 -15.18 3.99 -6.09
N ASN A 11 -16.02 4.49 -7.00
CA ASN A 11 -15.76 5.59 -7.95
C ASN A 11 -15.57 6.99 -7.31
N ASP A 12 -15.16 7.08 -6.06
CA ASP A 12 -14.77 8.36 -5.47
C ASP A 12 -13.40 8.78 -6.00
N HIS A 13 -13.41 9.72 -6.93
CA HIS A 13 -12.26 10.20 -7.70
C HIS A 13 -11.80 11.60 -7.27
N SER A 14 -12.28 12.09 -6.13
CA SER A 14 -12.00 13.46 -5.67
C SER A 14 -10.61 13.64 -5.08
N ILE A 15 -9.85 12.56 -4.88
CA ILE A 15 -8.61 12.65 -4.13
C ILE A 15 -7.43 13.21 -4.91
N ARG A 16 -6.74 14.14 -4.28
CA ARG A 16 -5.40 14.57 -4.69
C ARG A 16 -4.40 13.99 -3.70
N PHE A 17 -3.46 13.21 -4.21
CA PHE A 17 -2.41 12.59 -3.42
C PHE A 17 -1.06 12.92 -4.04
N ARG A 18 -0.04 13.14 -3.19
CA ARG A 18 1.31 13.50 -3.66
C ARG A 18 2.25 12.29 -3.68
N THR A 19 2.02 11.32 -2.81
CA THR A 19 2.85 10.12 -2.63
C THR A 19 1.97 8.87 -2.57
N TRP A 20 2.53 7.72 -2.90
CA TRP A 20 1.90 6.42 -2.77
C TRP A 20 1.56 6.08 -1.32
N GLN A 21 2.40 6.47 -0.36
CA GLN A 21 2.08 6.34 1.06
C GLN A 21 0.83 7.15 1.45
N LYS A 22 0.64 8.36 0.92
CA LYS A 22 -0.59 9.15 1.16
C LYS A 22 -1.82 8.53 0.51
N MET A 23 -1.66 7.90 -0.66
CA MET A 23 -2.73 7.11 -1.26
C MET A 23 -3.07 5.89 -0.41
N ALA A 24 -2.07 5.21 0.15
CA ALA A 24 -2.25 4.07 1.04
C ALA A 24 -3.03 4.45 2.29
N GLU A 25 -2.67 5.55 2.96
CA GLU A 25 -3.41 6.08 4.12
C GLU A 25 -4.88 6.32 3.78
N PHE A 26 -5.16 6.90 2.62
CA PHE A 26 -6.54 7.09 2.17
C PHE A 26 -7.28 5.78 1.96
N VAL A 27 -6.69 4.83 1.23
CA VAL A 27 -7.32 3.53 0.94
C VAL A 27 -7.60 2.77 2.24
N LYS A 28 -6.63 2.75 3.19
CA LYS A 28 -6.83 2.14 4.50
C LYS A 28 -8.01 2.75 5.24
N LYS A 29 -8.12 4.08 5.24
CA LYS A 29 -9.21 4.80 5.91
C LYS A 29 -10.56 4.61 5.20
N LYS A 30 -10.59 4.65 3.87
CA LYS A 30 -11.82 4.53 3.06
C LYS A 30 -12.46 3.15 3.19
N TYR A 31 -11.65 2.09 3.19
CA TYR A 31 -12.13 0.71 3.23
C TYR A 31 -12.03 0.07 4.61
N GLU A 32 -11.52 0.81 5.60
CA GLU A 32 -11.29 0.33 6.97
C GLU A 32 -10.49 -0.98 7.01
N GLN A 33 -9.56 -1.12 6.07
CA GLN A 33 -8.76 -2.32 5.91
C GLN A 33 -7.26 -2.02 5.96
N PRO A 34 -6.48 -2.88 6.63
CA PRO A 34 -5.03 -2.78 6.61
C PRO A 34 -4.45 -3.22 5.26
N LEU A 35 -3.25 -2.75 4.95
CA LEU A 35 -2.46 -3.25 3.83
C LEU A 35 -1.36 -4.18 4.32
N HIS A 36 -0.97 -5.11 3.47
CA HIS A 36 0.09 -6.06 3.74
C HIS A 36 1.45 -5.37 3.89
N TYR A 37 2.30 -5.91 4.76
CA TYR A 37 3.67 -5.42 4.98
C TYR A 37 4.43 -5.16 3.68
N LEU A 38 4.44 -6.15 2.77
CA LEU A 38 5.10 -6.02 1.47
C LEU A 38 4.50 -4.91 0.60
N THR A 39 3.19 -4.67 0.70
CA THR A 39 2.54 -3.56 -0.02
C THR A 39 3.01 -2.23 0.55
N ASN A 40 3.03 -2.06 1.87
CA ASN A 40 3.53 -0.84 2.51
C ASN A 40 4.99 -0.55 2.15
N ILE A 41 5.85 -1.58 2.12
CA ILE A 41 7.24 -1.46 1.67
C ILE A 41 7.33 -1.06 0.20
N GLN A 42 6.57 -1.70 -0.69
CA GLN A 42 6.59 -1.42 -2.12
C GLN A 42 6.18 0.04 -2.42
N LEU A 43 5.14 0.54 -1.75
CA LEU A 43 4.67 1.92 -1.91
C LEU A 43 5.71 2.93 -1.45
N LYS A 44 6.39 2.66 -0.32
CA LYS A 44 7.52 3.46 0.14
C LYS A 44 8.67 3.48 -0.89
N GLN A 45 9.04 2.32 -1.42
CA GLN A 45 10.10 2.22 -2.44
C GLN A 45 9.74 2.99 -3.72
N TRP A 46 8.47 2.98 -4.14
CA TRP A 46 8.03 3.81 -5.26
C TRP A 46 8.18 5.29 -4.97
N ASP A 47 7.81 5.75 -3.77
CA ASP A 47 8.03 7.14 -3.36
C ASP A 47 9.52 7.49 -3.38
N GLU A 48 10.39 6.66 -2.79
CA GLU A 48 11.84 6.89 -2.75
C GLU A 48 12.50 6.84 -4.14
N SER A 49 12.03 5.97 -5.04
CA SER A 49 12.60 5.81 -6.39
C SER A 49 12.46 7.04 -7.27
N THR A 50 11.60 7.97 -6.87
CA THR A 50 11.28 9.13 -7.69
C THR A 50 12.20 10.33 -7.50
N GLY A 51 13.10 10.28 -6.51
CA GLY A 51 14.27 11.17 -6.39
C GLY A 51 13.99 12.67 -6.16
N ASP A 52 12.74 13.10 -6.09
CA ASP A 52 12.37 14.50 -5.89
C ASP A 52 11.17 14.61 -4.93
N GLU A 53 11.45 14.87 -3.65
CA GLU A 53 10.45 15.05 -2.58
C GLU A 53 9.44 16.17 -2.89
N ASN A 54 9.74 17.06 -3.84
CA ASN A 54 8.91 18.19 -4.20
C ASN A 54 8.00 17.95 -5.41
N ARG A 55 8.09 16.81 -6.12
CA ARG A 55 7.17 16.51 -7.22
C ARG A 55 5.97 15.69 -6.74
N PRO A 56 4.73 16.15 -6.94
CA PRO A 56 3.53 15.35 -6.70
C PRO A 56 3.38 14.34 -7.85
N ILE A 57 4.10 13.23 -7.77
CA ILE A 57 4.28 12.33 -8.92
C ILE A 57 3.02 11.55 -9.22
N ALA A 58 2.31 11.09 -8.21
CA ALA A 58 1.19 10.21 -8.47
C ALA A 58 -0.11 10.97 -8.81
N GLY A 59 -0.45 12.04 -8.08
CA GLY A 59 -1.72 12.77 -8.29
C GLY A 59 -1.88 13.49 -9.64
N ASN A 60 -0.78 13.81 -10.33
CA ASN A 60 -0.82 14.48 -11.64
C ASN A 60 -0.53 13.52 -12.83
N ILE A 61 0.14 12.38 -12.60
CA ILE A 61 0.51 11.44 -13.66
C ILE A 61 -0.48 10.27 -13.72
N ILE A 62 -0.93 9.78 -12.55
CA ILE A 62 -1.80 8.61 -12.44
C ILE A 62 -3.12 9.06 -11.84
N HIS A 63 -4.20 8.89 -12.59
CA HIS A 63 -5.54 9.15 -12.09
C HIS A 63 -5.80 8.37 -10.79
N PRO A 64 -6.43 8.96 -9.75
CA PRO A 64 -6.64 8.30 -8.45
C PRO A 64 -7.27 6.91 -8.54
N SER A 65 -8.22 6.70 -9.47
CA SER A 65 -8.82 5.36 -9.67
C SER A 65 -7.82 4.31 -10.14
N LYS A 66 -6.85 4.70 -10.98
CA LYS A 66 -5.80 3.80 -11.46
C LYS A 66 -4.81 3.50 -10.32
N ALA A 67 -4.46 4.50 -9.53
CA ALA A 67 -3.58 4.31 -8.37
C ALA A 67 -4.22 3.38 -7.33
N GLU A 68 -5.50 3.56 -7.04
CA GLU A 68 -6.29 2.68 -6.18
C GLU A 68 -6.31 1.24 -6.71
N ALA A 69 -6.57 1.05 -8.01
CA ALA A 69 -6.57 -0.26 -8.64
C ALA A 69 -5.19 -0.93 -8.59
N ILE A 70 -4.10 -0.18 -8.78
CA ILE A 70 -2.72 -0.68 -8.66
C ILE A 70 -2.45 -1.16 -7.23
N ILE A 71 -2.81 -0.37 -6.22
CA ILE A 71 -2.64 -0.75 -4.80
C ILE A 71 -3.39 -2.04 -4.52
N TRP A 72 -4.66 -2.15 -4.92
CA TRP A 72 -5.44 -3.36 -4.67
C TRP A 72 -4.94 -4.58 -5.44
N GLY A 73 -4.43 -4.41 -6.66
CA GLY A 73 -3.82 -5.50 -7.42
C GLY A 73 -2.55 -6.05 -6.75
N VAL A 74 -1.66 -5.16 -6.28
CA VAL A 74 -0.47 -5.55 -5.53
C VAL A 74 -0.84 -6.17 -4.17
N GLU A 75 -1.83 -5.59 -3.48
CA GLU A 75 -2.31 -6.07 -2.19
C GLU A 75 -2.92 -7.48 -2.31
N GLU A 76 -3.72 -7.74 -3.36
CA GLU A 76 -4.28 -9.06 -3.61
C GLU A 76 -3.20 -10.12 -3.78
N PHE A 77 -2.21 -9.83 -4.61
CA PHE A 77 -1.05 -10.71 -4.79
C PHE A 77 -0.33 -10.95 -3.47
N ASN A 78 -0.01 -9.89 -2.73
CA ASN A 78 0.71 -9.99 -1.47
C ASN A 78 -0.08 -10.76 -0.40
N ARG A 79 -1.38 -10.54 -0.28
CA ARG A 79 -2.24 -11.30 0.65
C ARG A 79 -2.23 -12.79 0.32
N LYS A 80 -2.34 -13.17 -0.96
CA LYS A 80 -2.50 -14.58 -1.39
C LYS A 80 -1.17 -15.34 -1.48
N CYS A 81 -0.12 -14.70 -1.98
CA CYS A 81 1.09 -15.37 -2.45
C CYS A 81 2.28 -15.24 -1.48
N SER A 82 2.24 -14.34 -0.50
CA SER A 82 3.37 -14.14 0.41
C SER A 82 3.68 -15.38 1.25
N SER A 83 4.96 -15.77 1.27
CA SER A 83 5.48 -16.83 2.14
C SER A 83 5.82 -16.27 3.52
N HIS A 84 5.35 -16.93 4.57
CA HIS A 84 5.68 -16.55 5.95
C HIS A 84 7.18 -16.67 6.24
N LEU A 85 7.88 -17.64 5.63
CA LEU A 85 9.34 -17.79 5.76
C LEU A 85 10.08 -16.61 5.12
N TYR A 86 9.59 -16.10 4.00
CA TYR A 86 10.18 -14.94 3.34
C TYR A 86 9.98 -13.67 4.20
N LEU A 87 8.78 -13.48 4.74
CA LEU A 87 8.50 -12.37 5.66
C LEU A 87 9.36 -12.41 6.92
N ALA A 88 9.52 -13.59 7.54
CA ALA A 88 10.37 -13.75 8.72
C ALA A 88 11.82 -13.36 8.44
N LYS A 89 12.36 -13.72 7.26
CA LYS A 89 13.71 -13.30 6.85
C LYS A 89 13.82 -11.79 6.71
N LEU A 90 12.85 -11.14 6.06
CA LEU A 90 12.83 -9.69 5.93
C LEU A 90 12.76 -8.98 7.29
N TRP A 91 11.85 -9.42 8.16
CA TRP A 91 11.68 -8.84 9.49
C TRP A 91 12.90 -9.06 10.40
N HIS A 92 13.61 -10.18 10.24
CA HIS A 92 14.86 -10.40 10.95
C HIS A 92 15.96 -9.43 10.51
N SER A 93 15.96 -9.01 9.24
CA SER A 93 16.94 -8.08 8.68
C SER A 93 16.58 -6.60 8.88
N ASP A 94 15.34 -6.27 9.21
CA ASP A 94 14.86 -4.90 9.38
C ASP A 94 14.31 -4.65 10.79
N PRO A 95 15.09 -4.00 11.70
CA PRO A 95 14.64 -3.67 13.04
C PRO A 95 13.39 -2.79 13.10
N LYS A 96 13.09 -2.06 12.02
CA LYS A 96 11.94 -1.14 11.90
C LYS A 96 10.76 -1.75 11.16
N TYR A 97 10.75 -3.06 10.91
CA TYR A 97 9.68 -3.71 10.14
C TYR A 97 8.27 -3.42 10.67
N ARG A 98 8.15 -3.20 11.99
CA ARG A 98 6.88 -2.90 12.66
C ARG A 98 6.24 -1.60 12.18
N ASP A 99 7.02 -0.64 11.69
CA ASP A 99 6.51 0.63 11.13
C ASP A 99 5.65 0.40 9.88
N PHE A 100 5.77 -0.78 9.25
CA PHE A 100 5.06 -1.15 8.02
C PHE A 100 4.01 -2.25 8.22
N VAL A 101 3.82 -2.71 9.46
CA VAL A 101 2.78 -3.67 9.81
C VAL A 101 1.56 -2.92 10.34
N ASP A 102 0.51 -2.85 9.53
CA ASP A 102 -0.75 -2.25 9.95
C ASP A 102 -1.48 -3.14 10.97
N LEU A 103 -2.14 -2.48 11.93
CA LEU A 103 -3.04 -3.17 12.86
C LEU A 103 -4.25 -3.71 12.10
N VAL A 104 -4.54 -4.99 12.31
CA VAL A 104 -5.82 -5.57 11.90
C VAL A 104 -6.78 -5.34 13.05
N ASN A 105 -7.70 -4.38 12.91
CA ASN A 105 -8.80 -4.25 13.87
C ASN A 105 -9.70 -5.49 13.70
N SER A 106 -9.72 -6.33 14.72
CA SER A 106 -10.53 -7.55 14.83
C SER A 106 -11.96 -7.25 15.25
#